data_AF-A0A1L3MHR0-F1
#
_entry.id   AF-A0A1L3MHR0-F1
#
_cell.length_a   1.000
_cell.length_b   1.000
_cell.length_c   1.000
_cell.angle_alpha   90.00
_cell.angle_beta   90.00
_cell.angle_gamma   90.00
#
_symmetry.space_group_name_H-M   'P 1'
#
loop_
_entity.id
_entity.type
_entity.pdbx_description
1 polymer ?
#
loop_
_entity_poly.entity_id
_entity_poly.type
_entity_poly.pdbx_seq_one_letter_code
_entity_poly.pdbx_strand_id
1 'polypeptide(L)'
;MDTRTLVVVFAATVFGTLAWRWLRAGHYRRDDEGGPLPRHLWVPALAPFVGLVVALGLADRHWTTLLAPLVLAGAGLVLAAIDADVHRLPNAITLPLVPVQAVLLTVASAVTGDWGALSRAGLAAVLVGGGTVLLAFVLFGRSIGMGDAKLMVSITPTLAWLGWSQLAVGIWLGFVIGGIAALALLLTRKASRTTQLAFGPYLVAGAVLALALA
;
A
#
# COMPACT_ATOMS: atom_id res chain seq x y z
N MET A 1 -23.31 -10.73 -6.22
CA MET A 1 -21.98 -10.30 -6.67
C MET A 1 -21.92 -10.46 -8.17
N ASP A 2 -21.45 -9.45 -8.89
CA ASP A 2 -21.24 -9.52 -10.33
C ASP A 2 -20.00 -10.35 -10.66
N THR A 3 -19.90 -10.82 -11.91
CA THR A 3 -18.79 -11.67 -12.38
C THR A 3 -17.42 -11.01 -12.15
N ARG A 4 -17.35 -9.70 -12.32
CA ARG A 4 -16.13 -8.91 -12.11
C ARG A 4 -15.66 -8.96 -10.65
N THR A 5 -16.54 -8.73 -9.67
CA THR A 5 -16.17 -8.82 -8.25
C THR A 5 -15.71 -10.22 -7.90
N LEU A 6 -16.37 -11.26 -8.43
CA LEU A 6 -15.95 -12.66 -8.20
C LEU A 6 -14.54 -12.91 -8.74
N VAL A 7 -14.22 -12.43 -9.95
CA VAL A 7 -12.88 -12.54 -10.53
C VAL A 7 -11.84 -11.83 -9.68
N VAL A 8 -12.13 -10.61 -9.20
CA VAL A 8 -11.20 -9.85 -8.34
C VAL A 8 -10.95 -10.57 -7.01
N VAL A 9 -12.01 -11.03 -6.34
CA VAL A 9 -11.89 -11.75 -5.06
C VAL A 9 -11.13 -13.07 -5.25
N PHE A 10 -11.42 -13.81 -6.31
CA PHE A 10 -10.69 -15.04 -6.64
C PHE A 10 -9.21 -14.76 -6.91
N ALA A 11 -8.89 -13.79 -7.75
CA ALA A 11 -7.51 -13.40 -8.05
C ALA A 11 -6.77 -12.94 -6.78
N ALA A 12 -7.42 -12.15 -5.92
CA ALA A 12 -6.86 -11.72 -4.65
C ALA A 12 -6.63 -12.88 -3.68
N THR A 13 -7.52 -13.89 -3.66
CA THR A 13 -7.35 -15.12 -2.86
C THR A 13 -6.14 -15.91 -3.35
N VAL A 14 -6.02 -16.11 -4.65
CA VAL A 14 -4.88 -16.81 -5.27
C VAL A 14 -3.59 -16.06 -4.96
N PHE A 15 -3.56 -14.74 -5.20
CA PHE A 15 -2.41 -13.90 -4.88
C PHE A 15 -2.04 -13.98 -3.40
N GLY A 16 -3.00 -13.80 -2.48
CA GLY A 16 -2.75 -13.86 -1.04
C GLY A 16 -2.17 -15.20 -0.60
N THR A 17 -2.65 -16.30 -1.19
CA THR A 17 -2.14 -17.66 -0.94
C THR A 17 -0.71 -17.83 -1.45
N LEU A 18 -0.41 -17.36 -2.66
CA LEU A 18 0.93 -17.42 -3.24
C LEU A 18 1.92 -16.53 -2.49
N ALA A 19 1.52 -15.30 -2.17
CA ALA A 19 2.27 -14.35 -1.37
C ALA A 19 2.59 -14.93 0.01
N TRP A 20 1.62 -15.55 0.67
CA TRP A 20 1.83 -16.24 1.95
C TRP A 20 2.83 -17.39 1.85
N ARG A 21 2.74 -18.21 0.80
CA ARG A 21 3.72 -19.29 0.56
C ARG A 21 5.12 -18.73 0.36
N TRP A 22 5.25 -17.65 -0.40
CA TRP A 22 6.53 -16.97 -0.63
C TRP A 22 7.08 -16.34 0.66
N LEU A 23 6.24 -15.67 1.47
CA LEU A 23 6.64 -15.11 2.76
C LEU A 23 7.15 -16.19 3.73
N ARG A 24 6.53 -17.36 3.75
CA ARG A 24 6.99 -18.49 4.58
C ARG A 24 8.33 -19.07 4.15
N ALA A 25 8.79 -18.80 2.92
CA ALA A 25 10.12 -19.19 2.49
C ALA A 25 11.22 -18.29 3.07
N GLY A 26 10.87 -17.11 3.61
CA GLY A 26 11.83 -16.24 4.32
C GLY A 26 12.86 -15.53 3.43
N HIS A 27 12.76 -15.63 2.10
CA HIS A 27 13.73 -15.05 1.15
C HIS A 27 13.87 -13.52 1.21
N TYR A 28 12.97 -12.83 1.92
CA TYR A 28 13.03 -11.37 2.11
C TYR A 28 13.94 -10.95 3.29
N ARG A 29 14.27 -11.88 4.18
CA ARG A 29 15.17 -11.64 5.31
C ARG A 29 16.61 -11.59 4.84
N ARG A 30 17.43 -10.81 5.53
CA ARG A 30 18.88 -10.79 5.37
C ARG A 30 19.52 -11.80 6.32
N ASP A 31 20.78 -12.15 6.06
CA ASP A 31 21.50 -13.17 6.84
C ASP A 31 21.66 -12.80 8.33
N ASP A 32 21.62 -11.51 8.65
CA ASP A 32 21.67 -10.96 10.01
C ASP A 32 20.31 -10.95 10.74
N GLU A 33 19.21 -11.28 10.05
CA GLU A 33 17.84 -11.22 10.55
C GLU A 33 17.37 -12.62 11.01
N GLY A 34 17.89 -13.06 12.15
CA GLY A 34 17.57 -14.35 12.75
C GLY A 34 16.18 -14.46 13.39
N GLY A 35 15.88 -15.64 13.94
CA GLY A 35 14.66 -15.92 14.71
C GLY A 35 13.59 -16.70 13.94
N PRO A 36 12.55 -17.19 14.63
CA PRO A 36 11.49 -17.97 13.99
C PRO A 36 10.74 -17.14 12.95
N LEU A 37 10.43 -17.75 11.80
CA LEU A 37 9.63 -17.10 10.76
C LEU A 37 8.18 -16.94 11.23
N PRO A 38 7.59 -15.74 11.09
CA PRO A 38 6.18 -15.54 11.41
C PRO A 38 5.30 -16.34 10.44
N ARG A 39 4.15 -16.78 10.95
CA ARG A 39 3.23 -17.60 10.15
C ARG A 39 2.46 -16.80 9.09
N HIS A 40 2.33 -15.48 9.27
CA HIS A 40 1.60 -14.54 8.39
C HIS A 40 0.24 -15.05 7.88
N LEU A 41 -0.51 -15.82 8.69
CA LEU A 41 -1.79 -16.42 8.30
C LEU A 41 -2.88 -15.37 7.99
N TRP A 42 -2.67 -14.14 8.44
CA TRP A 42 -3.55 -13.01 8.14
C TRP A 42 -3.43 -12.54 6.68
N VAL A 43 -2.29 -12.76 5.99
CA VAL A 43 -2.10 -12.35 4.59
C VAL A 43 -3.09 -13.04 3.64
N PRO A 44 -3.19 -14.38 3.60
CA PRO A 44 -4.12 -15.06 2.70
C PRO A 44 -5.59 -14.84 3.12
N ALA A 45 -5.85 -14.58 4.41
CA ALA A 45 -7.19 -14.28 4.92
C ALA A 45 -7.66 -12.86 4.54
N LEU A 46 -6.76 -11.87 4.60
CA LEU A 46 -7.08 -10.47 4.35
C LEU A 46 -7.09 -10.12 2.86
N ALA A 47 -6.32 -10.82 2.03
CA ALA A 47 -6.25 -10.58 0.59
C ALA A 47 -7.61 -10.58 -0.13
N PRO A 48 -8.51 -11.59 0.01
CA PRO A 48 -9.83 -11.54 -0.61
C PRO A 48 -10.69 -10.38 -0.11
N PHE A 49 -10.58 -10.02 1.17
CA PHE A 49 -11.31 -8.90 1.75
C PHE A 49 -10.84 -7.56 1.16
N VAL A 50 -9.53 -7.37 1.03
CA VAL A 50 -8.96 -6.19 0.36
C VAL A 50 -9.38 -6.13 -1.11
N GLY A 51 -9.31 -7.26 -1.83
CA GLY A 51 -9.79 -7.34 -3.21
C GLY A 51 -11.27 -6.99 -3.33
N LEU A 52 -12.09 -7.46 -2.38
CA LEU A 52 -13.52 -7.12 -2.30
C LEU A 52 -13.75 -5.63 -2.08
N VAL A 53 -13.05 -5.02 -1.12
CA VAL A 53 -13.16 -3.59 -0.82
C VAL A 53 -12.82 -2.74 -2.05
N VAL A 54 -11.73 -3.08 -2.76
CA VAL A 54 -11.35 -2.39 -4.00
C VAL A 54 -12.38 -2.59 -5.11
N ALA A 55 -12.93 -3.81 -5.26
CA ALA A 55 -13.93 -4.10 -6.28
C ALA A 55 -15.24 -3.32 -6.05
N LEU A 56 -15.70 -3.26 -4.80
CA LEU A 56 -16.94 -2.56 -4.43
C LEU A 56 -16.77 -1.04 -4.50
N GLY A 57 -15.67 -0.51 -3.97
CA GLY A 57 -15.39 0.93 -3.95
C GLY A 57 -15.17 1.52 -5.34
N LEU A 58 -14.86 0.70 -6.34
CA LEU A 58 -14.68 1.13 -7.73
C LEU A 58 -15.68 0.46 -8.68
N ALA A 59 -16.86 0.05 -8.17
CA ALA A 59 -17.86 -0.69 -8.95
C ALA A 59 -18.26 0.06 -10.24
N ASP A 60 -18.47 1.37 -10.14
CA ASP A 60 -18.89 2.22 -11.27
C ASP A 60 -17.76 2.56 -12.26
N ARG A 61 -16.52 2.15 -11.96
CA ARG A 61 -15.35 2.44 -12.80
C ARG A 61 -15.07 1.29 -13.78
N HIS A 62 -14.40 1.62 -14.88
CA HIS A 62 -13.97 0.63 -15.86
C HIS A 62 -12.97 -0.37 -15.23
N TRP A 63 -13.00 -1.63 -15.65
CA TRP A 63 -12.22 -2.70 -14.98
C TRP A 63 -10.70 -2.44 -14.96
N THR A 64 -10.17 -1.74 -15.97
CA THR A 64 -8.73 -1.40 -16.04
C THR A 64 -8.29 -0.45 -14.93
N THR A 65 -9.19 0.35 -14.36
CA THR A 65 -8.86 1.30 -13.29
C THR A 65 -8.62 0.58 -11.95
N LEU A 66 -8.96 -0.70 -11.85
CA LEU A 66 -8.79 -1.49 -10.62
C LEU A 66 -7.39 -2.07 -10.54
N LEU A 67 -6.69 -2.21 -11.66
CA LEU A 67 -5.40 -2.89 -11.71
C LEU A 67 -4.35 -2.19 -10.84
N ALA A 68 -4.22 -0.87 -10.95
CA ALA A 68 -3.28 -0.09 -10.14
C ALA A 68 -3.58 -0.20 -8.62
N PRO A 69 -4.81 0.04 -8.15
CA PRO A 69 -5.20 -0.19 -6.77
C PRO A 69 -5.01 -1.63 -6.26
N LEU A 70 -5.35 -2.64 -7.07
CA LEU A 70 -5.20 -4.05 -6.68
C LEU A 70 -3.72 -4.44 -6.54
N VAL A 71 -2.87 -3.97 -7.46
CA VAL A 71 -1.42 -4.18 -7.38
C VAL A 71 -0.84 -3.44 -6.17
N LEU A 72 -1.28 -2.20 -5.91
CA LEU A 72 -0.88 -1.45 -4.72
C LEU A 72 -1.24 -2.21 -3.44
N ALA A 73 -2.47 -2.68 -3.35
CA ALA A 73 -2.99 -3.34 -2.15
C ALA A 73 -2.35 -4.71 -1.93
N GLY A 74 -2.15 -5.49 -3.00
CA GLY A 74 -1.43 -6.76 -2.95
C GLY A 74 0.03 -6.59 -2.55
N ALA A 75 0.76 -5.67 -3.17
CA ALA A 75 2.13 -5.34 -2.80
C ALA A 75 2.20 -4.82 -1.36
N GLY A 76 1.24 -3.96 -0.97
CA GLY A 76 1.11 -3.41 0.37
C GLY A 76 0.87 -4.46 1.45
N LEU A 77 0.09 -5.51 1.18
CA LEU A 77 -0.07 -6.65 2.10
C LEU A 77 1.24 -7.41 2.31
N VAL A 78 2.00 -7.66 1.25
CA VAL A 78 3.32 -8.32 1.34
C VAL A 78 4.30 -7.44 2.10
N LEU A 79 4.37 -6.16 1.74
CA LEU A 79 5.20 -5.17 2.41
C LEU A 79 4.86 -5.05 3.89
N ALA A 80 3.57 -5.06 4.25
CA ALA A 80 3.14 -5.04 5.64
C ALA A 80 3.55 -6.29 6.41
N ALA A 81 3.56 -7.46 5.76
CA ALA A 81 4.04 -8.68 6.37
C ALA A 81 5.55 -8.66 6.62
N ILE A 82 6.33 -8.18 5.65
CA ILE A 82 7.79 -8.02 5.79
C ILE A 82 8.10 -6.98 6.87
N ASP A 83 7.37 -5.88 6.86
CA ASP A 83 7.55 -4.79 7.81
C ASP A 83 7.21 -5.21 9.26
N ALA A 84 6.14 -5.99 9.46
CA ALA A 84 5.79 -6.55 10.77
C ALA A 84 6.84 -7.55 11.30
N ASP A 85 7.66 -8.13 10.42
CA ASP A 85 8.71 -9.07 10.80
C ASP A 85 10.05 -8.37 11.06
N VAL A 86 10.53 -7.56 10.11
CA VAL A 86 11.89 -7.00 10.10
C VAL A 86 11.94 -5.47 10.08
N HIS A 87 10.81 -4.77 10.29
CA HIS A 87 10.70 -3.31 10.36
C HIS A 87 11.38 -2.60 9.18
N ARG A 88 11.21 -3.16 7.97
CA ARG A 88 11.81 -2.68 6.74
C ARG A 88 10.89 -2.90 5.55
N LEU A 89 10.92 -1.95 4.63
CA LEU A 89 10.31 -2.10 3.31
C LEU A 89 11.40 -2.36 2.24
N PRO A 90 11.45 -3.56 1.63
CA PRO A 90 12.50 -3.92 0.68
C PRO A 90 12.36 -3.17 -0.65
N ASN A 91 13.48 -2.61 -1.13
CA ASN A 91 13.57 -1.96 -2.44
C ASN A 91 13.19 -2.89 -3.59
N ALA A 92 13.38 -4.20 -3.44
CA ALA A 92 12.99 -5.21 -4.43
C ALA A 92 11.48 -5.23 -4.73
N ILE A 93 10.65 -4.67 -3.83
CA ILE A 93 9.21 -4.52 -4.04
C ILE A 93 8.83 -3.06 -4.24
N THR A 94 9.37 -2.13 -3.43
CA THR A 94 8.97 -0.71 -3.51
C THR A 94 9.44 -0.01 -4.78
N LEU A 95 10.64 -0.33 -5.31
CA LEU A 95 11.14 0.33 -6.52
C LEU A 95 10.42 -0.14 -7.79
N PRO A 96 10.21 -1.46 -8.03
CA PRO A 96 9.45 -1.90 -9.20
C PRO A 96 7.98 -1.45 -9.18
N LEU A 97 7.42 -1.18 -7.99
CA LEU A 97 6.03 -0.73 -7.87
C LEU A 97 5.79 0.62 -8.55
N VAL A 98 6.77 1.52 -8.54
CA VAL A 98 6.64 2.87 -9.14
C VAL A 98 6.39 2.81 -10.66
N PRO A 99 7.25 2.18 -11.50
CA PRO A 99 7.00 2.08 -12.92
C PRO A 99 5.78 1.21 -13.24
N VAL A 100 5.49 0.17 -12.43
CA VAL A 100 4.25 -0.62 -12.60
C VAL A 100 3.02 0.27 -12.42
N GLN A 101 2.97 1.11 -11.38
CA GLN A 101 1.86 2.03 -11.20
C GLN A 101 1.77 3.06 -12.32
N ALA A 102 2.90 3.63 -12.76
CA ALA A 102 2.92 4.56 -13.87
C ALA A 102 2.31 3.95 -15.14
N VAL A 103 2.69 2.70 -15.48
CA VAL A 103 2.15 1.98 -16.63
C VAL A 103 0.66 1.70 -16.47
N LEU A 104 0.23 1.15 -15.33
CA LEU A 104 -1.17 0.80 -15.10
C LEU A 104 -2.09 2.03 -15.12
N LEU A 105 -1.68 3.15 -14.52
CA LEU A 105 -2.43 4.40 -14.56
C LEU A 105 -2.47 5.01 -15.96
N THR A 106 -1.38 4.90 -16.73
CA THR A 106 -1.34 5.34 -18.13
C THR A 106 -2.32 4.52 -18.98
N VAL A 107 -2.31 3.19 -18.83
CA VAL A 107 -3.26 2.29 -19.52
C VAL A 107 -4.69 2.61 -19.11
N ALA A 108 -4.97 2.79 -17.82
CA ALA A 108 -6.30 3.17 -17.35
C ALA A 108 -6.78 4.49 -17.99
N SER A 109 -5.90 5.48 -18.08
CA SER A 109 -6.20 6.79 -18.68
C SER A 109 -6.41 6.69 -20.20
N ALA A 110 -5.61 5.90 -20.90
CA ALA A 110 -5.77 5.67 -22.33
C ALA A 110 -7.10 4.97 -22.67
N VAL A 111 -7.52 4.01 -21.83
CA VAL A 111 -8.77 3.26 -22.01
C VAL A 111 -10.00 4.09 -21.67
N THR A 112 -9.92 4.91 -20.61
CA THR A 112 -11.05 5.75 -20.17
C THR A 112 -11.12 7.10 -20.87
N GLY A 113 -10.05 7.53 -21.54
CA GLY A 113 -9.90 8.86 -22.12
C GLY A 113 -9.56 9.97 -21.09
N ASP A 114 -9.44 9.63 -19.81
CA ASP A 114 -9.20 10.60 -18.73
C ASP A 114 -7.70 10.89 -18.52
N TRP A 115 -7.13 11.68 -19.42
CA TRP A 115 -5.76 12.18 -19.29
C TRP A 115 -5.60 13.21 -18.16
N GLY A 116 -6.69 13.83 -17.72
CA GLY A 116 -6.71 14.73 -16.56
C GLY A 116 -6.44 13.98 -15.25
N ALA A 117 -6.95 12.76 -15.11
CA ALA A 117 -6.60 11.87 -14.01
C ALA A 117 -5.12 11.49 -14.02
N LEU A 118 -4.53 11.23 -15.20
CA LEU A 118 -3.09 10.94 -15.31
C LEU A 118 -2.22 12.12 -14.90
N SER A 119 -2.55 13.33 -15.36
CA SER A 119 -1.79 14.54 -15.00
C SER A 119 -1.88 14.83 -13.50
N ARG A 120 -3.07 14.68 -12.91
CA ARG A 120 -3.28 14.77 -11.46
C ARG A 120 -2.47 13.71 -10.70
N ALA A 121 -2.45 12.47 -11.17
CA ALA A 121 -1.63 11.40 -10.60
C ALA A 121 -0.13 11.74 -10.66
N GLY A 122 0.36 12.24 -11.79
CA GLY A 122 1.75 12.67 -11.96
C GLY A 122 2.12 13.83 -11.03
N LEU A 123 1.25 14.84 -10.90
CA LEU A 123 1.43 15.94 -9.96
C LEU A 123 1.50 15.45 -8.51
N ALA A 124 0.61 14.54 -8.10
CA ALA A 124 0.64 13.97 -6.76
C ALA A 124 1.87 13.07 -6.50
N ALA A 125 2.34 12.35 -7.52
CA ALA A 125 3.57 11.56 -7.42
C ALA A 125 4.77 12.47 -7.14
N VAL A 126 4.88 13.61 -7.84
CA VAL A 126 5.99 14.56 -7.66
C VAL A 126 5.86 15.33 -6.36
N LEU A 127 4.72 16.01 -6.15
CA LEU A 127 4.54 16.95 -5.04
C LEU A 127 4.43 16.22 -3.71
N VAL A 128 3.57 15.20 -3.62
CA VAL A 128 3.31 14.50 -2.36
C VAL A 128 4.30 13.36 -2.19
N GLY A 129 4.44 12.48 -3.20
CA GLY A 129 5.35 11.33 -3.13
C GLY A 129 6.82 11.74 -3.10
N GLY A 130 7.26 12.53 -4.08
CA GLY A 130 8.61 13.09 -4.13
C GLY A 130 8.91 14.00 -2.94
N GLY A 131 7.94 14.81 -2.52
CA GLY A 131 8.04 15.63 -1.31
C GLY A 131 8.26 14.80 -0.04
N THR A 132 7.57 13.66 0.12
CA THR A 132 7.78 12.77 1.28
C THR A 132 9.16 12.12 1.24
N VAL A 133 9.63 11.68 0.06
CA VAL A 133 10.99 11.14 -0.09
C VAL A 133 12.05 12.19 0.23
N LEU A 134 11.90 13.41 -0.28
CA LEU A 134 12.81 14.51 0.00
C LEU A 134 12.84 14.84 1.49
N LEU A 135 11.68 14.90 2.14
CA LEU A 135 11.57 15.13 3.57
C LEU A 135 12.26 14.01 4.38
N ALA A 136 12.03 12.76 4.00
CA ALA A 136 12.68 11.60 4.62
C ALA A 136 14.21 11.67 4.47
N PHE A 137 14.69 12.09 3.30
CA PHE A 137 16.11 12.25 3.02
C PHE A 137 16.73 13.37 3.87
N VAL A 138 16.14 14.57 3.84
CA VAL A 138 16.64 15.75 4.57
C VAL A 138 16.63 15.54 6.09
N LEU A 139 15.63 14.83 6.61
CA LEU A 139 15.52 14.53 8.04
C LEU A 139 16.23 13.24 8.45
N PHE A 140 17.05 12.63 7.58
CA PHE A 140 17.75 11.37 7.83
C PHE A 140 16.82 10.25 8.36
N GLY A 141 15.58 10.20 7.87
CA GLY A 141 14.58 9.21 8.26
C GLY A 141 14.04 9.35 9.69
N ARG A 142 14.34 10.45 10.39
CA ARG A 142 13.93 10.65 11.80
C ARG A 142 12.42 10.90 11.98
N SER A 143 11.74 11.36 10.93
CA SER A 143 10.30 11.63 10.93
C SER A 143 9.51 10.51 10.26
N ILE A 144 9.83 10.23 8.99
CA ILE A 144 9.24 9.15 8.21
C ILE A 144 10.37 8.22 7.73
N GLY A 145 10.18 6.91 7.87
CA GLY A 145 11.14 5.94 7.39
C GLY A 145 11.33 6.07 5.88
N MET A 146 12.57 5.94 5.39
CA MET A 146 12.86 6.02 3.95
C MET A 146 12.09 4.94 3.15
N GLY A 147 11.81 3.79 3.77
CA GLY A 147 10.95 2.77 3.18
C GLY A 147 9.51 3.28 2.95
N ASP A 148 8.92 3.88 3.98
CA ASP A 148 7.54 4.39 3.94
C ASP A 148 7.42 5.55 2.94
N ALA A 149 8.42 6.42 2.90
CA ALA A 149 8.48 7.52 1.94
C ALA A 149 8.52 7.03 0.48
N LYS A 150 9.24 5.94 0.20
CA LYS A 150 9.23 5.33 -1.15
C LYS A 150 7.87 4.74 -1.50
N LEU A 151 7.18 4.15 -0.53
CA LEU A 151 5.85 3.61 -0.74
C LEU A 151 4.84 4.72 -1.09
N MET A 152 5.00 5.91 -0.51
CA MET A 152 4.19 7.08 -0.86
C MET A 152 4.27 7.45 -2.35
N VAL A 153 5.40 7.22 -3.03
CA VAL A 153 5.54 7.45 -4.47
C VAL A 153 4.60 6.57 -5.30
N SER A 154 4.18 5.42 -4.77
CA SER A 154 3.20 4.54 -5.42
C SER A 154 1.76 4.79 -4.94
N ILE A 155 1.59 5.13 -3.65
CA ILE A 155 0.26 5.40 -3.07
C ILE A 155 -0.33 6.68 -3.65
N THR A 156 0.44 7.78 -3.66
CA THR A 156 -0.10 9.10 -4.00
C THR A 156 -0.62 9.21 -5.44
N PRO A 157 0.07 8.74 -6.51
CA PRO A 157 -0.51 8.76 -7.84
C PRO A 157 -1.74 7.86 -7.95
N THR A 158 -1.76 6.71 -7.28
CA THR A 158 -2.89 5.76 -7.34
C THR A 158 -4.16 6.39 -6.80
N LEU A 159 -4.09 7.05 -5.64
CA LEU A 159 -5.24 7.74 -5.04
C LEU A 159 -5.59 9.02 -5.80
N ALA A 160 -4.58 9.80 -6.19
CA ALA A 160 -4.80 11.05 -6.90
C ALA A 160 -5.39 10.83 -8.30
N TRP A 161 -5.13 9.69 -8.95
CA TRP A 161 -5.80 9.33 -10.19
C TRP A 161 -7.32 9.33 -10.01
N LEU A 162 -7.83 8.80 -8.90
CA LEU A 162 -9.27 8.82 -8.56
C LEU A 162 -9.76 10.22 -8.17
N GLY A 163 -8.94 10.98 -7.45
CA GLY A 163 -9.25 12.36 -7.10
C GLY A 163 -8.40 12.91 -5.96
N TRP A 164 -8.40 14.23 -5.81
CA TRP A 164 -7.73 14.91 -4.69
C TRP A 164 -8.35 14.53 -3.34
N SER A 165 -9.65 14.31 -3.30
CA SER A 165 -10.36 13.86 -2.10
C SER A 165 -9.88 12.48 -1.64
N GLN A 166 -9.76 11.53 -2.56
CA GLN A 166 -9.27 10.18 -2.28
C GLN A 166 -7.82 10.20 -1.82
N LEU A 167 -6.98 11.05 -2.41
CA LEU A 167 -5.61 11.29 -1.95
C LEU A 167 -5.59 11.80 -0.51
N ALA A 168 -6.34 12.87 -0.22
CA ALA A 168 -6.37 13.48 1.11
C ALA A 168 -6.92 12.52 2.16
N VAL A 169 -8.06 11.87 1.88
CA VAL A 169 -8.69 10.89 2.76
C VAL A 169 -7.77 9.70 3.01
N GLY A 170 -7.13 9.16 1.98
CA GLY A 170 -6.26 7.98 2.15
C GLY A 170 -5.02 8.26 2.99
N ILE A 171 -4.38 9.41 2.75
CA ILE A 171 -3.24 9.84 3.58
C ILE A 171 -3.69 10.08 5.02
N TRP A 172 -4.79 10.81 5.20
CA TRP A 172 -5.32 11.14 6.52
C TRP A 172 -5.69 9.88 7.30
N LEU A 173 -6.44 8.94 6.69
CA LEU A 173 -6.78 7.65 7.29
C LEU A 173 -5.53 6.85 7.63
N GLY A 174 -4.50 6.87 6.78
CA GLY A 174 -3.24 6.18 7.06
C GLY A 174 -2.55 6.71 8.31
N PHE A 175 -2.49 8.03 8.48
CA PHE A 175 -1.96 8.65 9.69
C PHE A 175 -2.83 8.40 10.92
N VAL A 176 -4.16 8.44 10.79
CA VAL A 176 -5.09 8.18 11.89
C VAL A 176 -4.94 6.74 12.38
N ILE A 177 -4.95 5.77 11.47
CA ILE A 177 -4.80 4.34 11.82
C ILE A 177 -3.42 4.10 12.45
N GLY A 178 -2.36 4.64 11.85
CA GLY A 178 -1.00 4.53 12.40
C GLY A 178 -0.87 5.18 13.78
N GLY A 179 -1.49 6.34 13.98
CA GLY A 179 -1.52 7.04 15.27
C GLY A 179 -2.29 6.29 16.34
N ILE A 180 -3.44 5.69 16.00
CA ILE A 180 -4.21 4.84 16.92
C ILE A 180 -3.40 3.60 17.31
N ALA A 181 -2.75 2.95 16.34
CA ALA A 181 -1.90 1.79 16.59
C ALA A 181 -0.69 2.16 17.47
N ALA A 182 -0.05 3.29 17.19
CA ALA A 182 1.04 3.84 18.01
C ALA A 182 0.60 4.08 19.46
N LEU A 183 -0.56 4.72 19.63
CA LEU A 183 -1.13 5.00 20.94
C LEU A 183 -1.46 3.71 21.70
N ALA A 184 -2.06 2.72 21.05
CA ALA A 184 -2.35 1.42 21.65
C ALA A 184 -1.07 0.70 22.12
N LEU A 185 0.01 0.74 21.32
CA LEU A 185 1.30 0.15 21.69
C LEU A 185 1.96 0.88 22.88
N LEU A 186 1.84 2.21 22.95
CA LEU A 186 2.30 3.00 24.09
C LEU A 186 1.49 2.68 25.35
N LEU A 187 0.16 2.63 25.27
CA LEU A 187 -0.72 2.34 26.40
C LEU A 187 -0.54 0.91 26.93
N THR A 188 -0.30 -0.05 26.04
CA THR A 188 0.00 -1.44 26.41
C THR A 188 1.46 -1.66 26.84
N ARG A 189 2.28 -0.59 26.89
CA ARG A 189 3.72 -0.61 27.23
C ARG A 189 4.54 -1.57 26.35
N LYS A 190 4.06 -1.86 25.14
CA LYS A 190 4.76 -2.67 24.15
C LYS A 190 5.73 -1.86 23.28
N ALA A 191 5.62 -0.53 23.32
CA ALA A 191 6.55 0.41 22.68
C ALA A 191 6.89 1.55 23.64
N SER A 192 8.03 2.21 23.40
CA SER A 192 8.42 3.45 24.08
C SER A 192 8.32 4.64 23.12
N ARG A 193 8.49 5.85 23.65
CA ARG A 193 8.52 7.09 22.83
C ARG A 193 9.68 7.13 21.83
N THR A 194 10.68 6.25 21.96
CA THR A 194 11.83 6.17 21.07
C THR A 194 11.70 5.03 20.05
N THR A 195 10.67 4.19 20.16
CA THR A 195 10.42 3.10 19.21
C THR A 195 9.96 3.69 17.88
N GLN A 196 10.72 3.45 16.80
CA GLN A 196 10.28 3.79 15.45
C GLN A 196 9.19 2.82 15.02
N LEU A 197 8.00 3.36 14.75
CA LEU A 197 6.91 2.61 14.16
C LEU A 197 6.99 2.72 12.65
N ALA A 198 6.92 1.58 11.99
CA ALA A 198 6.82 1.56 10.55
C ALA A 198 5.39 1.90 10.13
N PHE A 199 5.26 2.95 9.30
CA PHE A 199 3.96 3.51 8.91
C PHE A 199 3.38 2.87 7.65
N GLY A 200 4.20 2.18 6.85
CA GLY A 200 3.83 1.57 5.58
C GLY A 200 2.53 0.75 5.60
N PRO A 201 2.35 -0.20 6.53
CA PRO A 201 1.11 -0.97 6.64
C PRO A 201 -0.13 -0.09 6.82
N TYR A 202 -0.02 0.95 7.65
CA TYR A 202 -1.13 1.85 7.96
C TYR A 202 -1.43 2.78 6.79
N LEU A 203 -0.41 3.24 6.07
CA LEU A 203 -0.58 4.03 4.83
C LEU A 203 -1.32 3.23 3.74
N VAL A 204 -0.99 1.93 3.59
CA VAL A 204 -1.72 1.04 2.67
C VAL A 204 -3.15 0.84 3.14
N ALA A 205 -3.38 0.62 4.44
CA ALA A 205 -4.73 0.46 4.98
C ALA A 205 -5.58 1.73 4.74
N GLY A 206 -5.02 2.91 4.99
CA GLY A 206 -5.67 4.18 4.69
C GLY A 206 -5.99 4.35 3.21
N ALA A 207 -5.06 3.97 2.32
CA ALA A 207 -5.29 3.98 0.89
C ALA A 207 -6.44 3.04 0.49
N VAL A 208 -6.45 1.80 0.97
CA VAL A 208 -7.53 0.82 0.68
C VAL A 208 -8.89 1.31 1.18
N LEU A 209 -8.95 1.92 2.36
CA LEU A 209 -10.20 2.48 2.88
C LEU A 209 -10.66 3.70 2.06
N ALA A 210 -9.75 4.54 1.58
CA ALA A 210 -10.12 5.64 0.69
C ALA A 210 -10.69 5.16 -0.64
N LEU A 211 -10.23 4.00 -1.14
CA LEU A 211 -10.83 3.36 -2.33
C LEU A 211 -12.27 2.89 -2.06
N ALA A 212 -12.58 2.46 -0.84
CA ALA A 212 -13.93 2.07 -0.45
C ALA A 212 -14.93 3.24 -0.48
N LEU A 213 -14.43 4.47 -0.46
CA LEU A 213 -15.20 5.72 -0.39
C LEU A 213 -15.19 6.48 -1.73
N ALA A 214 -14.73 5.85 -2.81
CA ALA A 214 -14.43 6.50 -4.08
C ALA A 214 -15.58 6.52 -5.10
#